data_AF-A0A973YBJ4-F1
#
_entry.id   AF-A0A973YBJ4-F1
#
_cell.length_a   1.000
_cell.length_b   1.000
_cell.length_c   1.000
_cell.angle_alpha   90.00
_cell.angle_beta   90.00
_cell.angle_gamma   90.00
#
_symmetry.space_group_name_H-M   'P 1'
#
loop_
_entity.id
_entity.type
_entity.pdbx_description
1 polymer ?
#
loop_
_entity_poly.entity_id
_entity_poly.type
_entity_poly.pdbx_seq_one_letter_code
_entity_poly.pdbx_strand_id
1 'polypeptide(L)'
;VSVDGSPWLSLRAVLDTLHEKGHDVVVVAPEASLHIKPSKNLVMKMYPVPYTQEEMDKVFQDFLQVPFGEGSFLTRLHKVYEGMKRFGELTVSSCEELLKNQELLRYLKESKF
;
A
#
# COMPACT_ATOMS: atom_id res chain seq x y z
N VAL A 1 7.35 -7.48 -1.28
CA VAL A 1 7.45 -6.33 -2.22
C VAL A 1 6.21 -5.48 -2.00
N SER A 2 6.36 -4.18 -1.71
CA SER A 2 5.20 -3.27 -1.63
C SER A 2 4.75 -2.96 -3.05
N VAL A 3 3.48 -3.21 -3.36
CA VAL A 3 2.86 -2.83 -4.64
C VAL A 3 2.51 -1.34 -4.64
N ASP A 4 2.23 -0.79 -3.46
CA ASP A 4 2.01 0.63 -3.23
C ASP A 4 3.35 1.40 -3.24
N GLY A 5 3.39 2.55 -3.90
CA GLY A 5 4.61 3.32 -4.19
C GLY A 5 4.88 3.50 -5.69
N SER A 6 6.17 3.54 -6.06
CA SER A 6 6.60 3.66 -7.46
C SER A 6 6.06 2.56 -8.39
N PRO A 7 5.86 1.29 -7.96
CA PRO A 7 5.25 0.28 -8.83
C PRO A 7 3.81 0.63 -9.20
N TRP A 8 3.00 1.06 -8.23
CA TRP A 8 1.63 1.52 -8.47
C TRP A 8 1.59 2.71 -9.43
N LEU A 9 2.42 3.73 -9.22
CA LEU A 9 2.46 4.91 -10.08
C LEU A 9 2.82 4.56 -11.52
N SER A 10 3.74 3.61 -11.71
CA SER A 10 4.16 3.15 -13.05
C SER A 10 3.10 2.32 -13.75
N LEU A 11 2.38 1.48 -13.01
CA LEU A 11 1.31 0.64 -13.56
C LEU A 11 0.02 1.42 -13.82
N ARG A 12 -0.18 2.57 -13.18
CA ARG A 12 -1.47 3.26 -13.17
C ARG A 12 -2.00 3.57 -14.57
N ALA A 13 -1.19 4.16 -15.45
CA ALA A 13 -1.59 4.48 -16.82
C ALA A 13 -1.92 3.23 -17.64
N VAL A 14 -1.23 2.12 -17.38
CA VAL A 14 -1.48 0.84 -18.04
C VAL A 14 -2.83 0.27 -17.60
N LEU A 15 -3.13 0.31 -16.30
CA LEU A 15 -4.42 -0.13 -15.76
C LEU A 15 -5.59 0.67 -16.33
N ASP A 16 -5.45 2.00 -16.41
CA ASP A 16 -6.47 2.87 -17.00
C ASP A 16 -6.68 2.52 -18.48
N THR A 17 -5.61 2.30 -19.25
CA THR A 17 -5.68 1.89 -20.66
C THR A 17 -6.35 0.52 -20.84
N LEU A 18 -6.07 -0.44 -19.96
CA LEU A 18 -6.69 -1.76 -20.01
C LEU A 18 -8.20 -1.66 -19.75
N HIS A 19 -8.58 -0.86 -18.76
CA HIS A 19 -10.00 -0.62 -18.45
C HIS A 19 -10.74 0.02 -19.63
N GLU A 20 -10.17 1.06 -20.26
CA GLU A 20 -10.75 1.72 -21.44
C GLU A 20 -10.90 0.77 -22.64
N LYS A 21 -10.03 -0.22 -22.75
CA LYS A 21 -10.11 -1.28 -23.78
C LYS A 21 -11.13 -2.38 -23.48
N GLY A 22 -11.87 -2.25 -22.38
CA GLY A 22 -12.90 -3.21 -21.99
C GLY A 22 -12.37 -4.43 -21.22
N HIS A 23 -11.15 -4.36 -20.68
CA HIS A 23 -10.67 -5.40 -19.76
C HIS A 23 -11.25 -5.18 -18.37
N ASP A 24 -11.68 -6.27 -17.73
CA ASP A 24 -12.09 -6.27 -16.33
C ASP A 24 -10.87 -6.09 -15.42
N VAL A 25 -10.70 -4.89 -14.88
CA VAL A 25 -9.60 -4.53 -13.99
C VAL A 25 -10.17 -4.20 -12.61
N VAL A 26 -9.72 -4.94 -11.60
CA VAL A 26 -10.05 -4.68 -10.19
C VAL A 26 -8.78 -4.44 -9.40
N VAL A 27 -8.73 -3.33 -8.68
CA VAL A 27 -7.63 -2.99 -7.77
C VAL A 27 -8.07 -3.29 -6.33
N VAL A 28 -7.29 -4.12 -5.64
CA VAL A 28 -7.48 -4.43 -4.23
C VAL A 28 -6.44 -3.67 -3.41
N ALA A 29 -6.88 -2.91 -2.42
CA ALA A 29 -5.99 -2.08 -1.61
C ALA A 29 -6.53 -1.87 -0.19
N PRO A 30 -5.67 -1.63 0.81
CA PRO A 30 -6.12 -1.20 2.14
C PRO A 30 -6.75 0.20 2.07
N GLU A 31 -7.63 0.51 3.03
CA GLU A 31 -8.25 1.84 3.18
C GLU A 31 -7.22 2.95 3.45
N ALA A 32 -6.18 2.64 4.22
CA ALA A 32 -5.02 3.51 4.42
C ALA A 32 -3.85 3.03 3.55
N SER A 33 -3.38 3.88 2.64
CA SER A 33 -2.31 3.54 1.68
C SER A 33 -1.51 4.78 1.28
N LEU A 34 -0.29 4.62 0.78
CA LEU A 34 0.57 5.74 0.38
C LEU A 34 0.05 6.46 -0.87
N HIS A 35 -0.09 5.73 -1.98
CA HIS A 35 -0.40 6.32 -3.28
C HIS A 35 -1.70 5.79 -3.90
N ILE A 36 -2.31 4.74 -3.35
CA ILE A 36 -3.52 4.13 -3.90
C ILE A 36 -4.75 4.87 -3.39
N LYS A 37 -5.29 5.77 -4.22
CA LYS A 37 -6.49 6.55 -3.88
C LYS A 37 -7.73 6.08 -4.65
N PRO A 38 -8.94 6.29 -4.11
CA PRO A 38 -10.18 6.01 -4.82
C PRO A 38 -10.19 6.65 -6.21
N SER A 39 -10.51 5.85 -7.21
CA SER A 39 -10.56 6.23 -8.62
C SER A 39 -11.98 6.13 -9.14
N LYS A 40 -12.38 7.05 -10.02
CA LYS A 40 -13.63 6.91 -10.79
C LYS A 40 -13.49 5.96 -11.98
N ASN A 41 -12.27 5.78 -12.47
CA ASN A 41 -11.98 5.04 -13.72
C ASN A 41 -11.64 3.57 -13.49
N LEU A 42 -11.39 3.16 -12.24
CA LEU A 42 -11.03 1.78 -11.92
C LEU A 42 -11.96 1.26 -10.85
N VAL A 43 -12.36 -0.01 -10.97
CA VAL A 43 -13.09 -0.69 -9.90
C VAL A 43 -12.09 -0.96 -8.77
N MET A 44 -12.38 -0.42 -7.59
CA MET A 44 -11.52 -0.58 -6.42
C MET A 44 -12.28 -1.32 -5.31
N LYS A 45 -11.62 -2.31 -4.71
CA LYS A 45 -12.08 -3.04 -3.54
C LYS A 45 -11.15 -2.71 -2.39
N MET A 46 -11.63 -1.82 -1.52
CA MET A 46 -10.90 -1.43 -0.32
C MET A 46 -11.26 -2.31 0.87
N TYR A 47 -10.30 -2.58 1.74
CA TYR A 47 -10.50 -3.35 2.97
C TYR A 47 -9.93 -2.60 4.18
N PRO A 48 -10.55 -2.77 5.36
CA PRO A 48 -10.13 -2.07 6.57
C PRO A 48 -8.78 -2.58 7.06
N VAL A 49 -8.04 -1.70 7.72
CA VAL A 49 -6.74 -1.98 8.34
C VAL A 49 -6.67 -1.36 9.73
N PRO A 50 -5.85 -1.89 10.66
CA PRO A 50 -5.83 -1.45 12.05
C PRO A 50 -4.89 -0.25 12.25
N TYR A 51 -4.78 0.62 11.25
CA TYR A 51 -3.97 1.84 11.28
C TYR A 51 -4.63 2.93 10.44
N THR A 52 -4.36 4.18 10.79
CA THR A 52 -4.92 5.32 10.07
C THR A 52 -4.04 5.76 8.90
N GLN A 53 -4.60 6.58 8.01
CA GLN A 53 -3.83 7.21 6.93
C GLN A 53 -2.69 8.07 7.49
N GLU A 54 -2.94 8.79 8.58
CA GLU A 54 -1.94 9.64 9.24
C GLU A 54 -0.77 8.82 9.82
N GLU A 55 -1.05 7.63 10.37
CA GLU A 55 -0.01 6.72 10.86
C GLU A 55 0.86 6.20 9.71
N MET A 56 0.24 5.79 8.59
CA MET A 56 0.93 5.36 7.38
C MET A 56 1.83 6.48 6.83
N ASP A 57 1.27 7.68 6.68
CA ASP A 57 1.99 8.87 6.18
C ASP A 57 3.15 9.23 7.11
N LYS A 58 2.94 9.19 8.43
CA LYS A 58 3.99 9.49 9.41
C LYS A 58 5.14 8.50 9.34
N VAL A 59 4.87 7.20 9.29
CA VAL A 59 5.93 6.18 9.17
C VAL A 59 6.74 6.38 7.88
N PHE A 60 6.07 6.72 6.78
CA PHE A 60 6.74 7.01 5.52
C PHE A 60 7.57 8.28 5.56
N GLN A 61 7.05 9.38 6.14
CA GLN A 61 7.80 10.62 6.31
C GLN A 61 9.00 10.43 7.23
N ASP A 62 8.83 9.77 8.37
CA ASP A 62 9.92 9.47 9.30
C ASP A 62 11.04 8.71 8.60
N PHE A 63 10.70 7.73 7.75
CA PHE A 63 11.66 7.00 6.92
C PHE A 63 12.41 7.89 5.92
N LEU A 64 11.69 8.77 5.20
CA LEU A 64 12.30 9.69 4.24
C LEU A 64 13.21 10.74 4.88
N GLN A 65 12.96 11.12 6.14
CA GLN A 65 13.75 12.13 6.85
C GLN A 65 15.04 11.55 7.46
N VAL A 66 15.16 10.22 7.61
CA VAL A 66 16.34 9.60 8.24
C VAL A 66 17.68 10.00 7.60
N PRO A 67 17.84 10.03 6.26
CA PRO A 67 19.09 10.40 5.62
C PRO A 67 19.54 11.84 5.93
N PHE A 68 18.59 12.74 6.21
CA PHE A 68 18.82 14.17 6.44
C PHE A 68 18.98 14.51 7.92
N GLY A 69 18.70 13.58 8.83
CA GLY A 69 18.79 13.81 10.28
C GLY A 69 20.22 13.99 10.78
N GLU A 70 20.42 14.83 11.78
CA GLU A 70 21.69 14.97 12.49
C GLU A 70 22.05 13.70 13.29
N GLY A 71 23.35 13.52 13.54
CA GLY A 71 23.88 12.41 14.34
C GLY A 71 24.95 11.58 13.64
N SER A 72 25.53 10.64 14.39
CA SER A 72 26.55 9.71 13.87
C SER A 72 25.97 8.74 12.83
N PHE A 73 26.84 8.14 12.02
CA PHE A 73 26.45 7.10 11.06
C PHE A 73 25.64 5.97 11.70
N LEU A 74 26.07 5.48 12.87
CA LEU A 74 25.37 4.40 13.60
C LEU A 74 23.97 4.83 14.05
N THR A 75 23.83 6.06 14.53
CA THR A 75 22.53 6.63 14.91
C THR A 75 21.58 6.71 13.72
N ARG A 76 22.08 7.13 12.55
CA ARG A 76 21.29 7.16 11.31
C ARG A 76 20.89 5.75 10.87
N LEU A 77 21.81 4.80 10.87
CA LEU A 77 21.52 3.40 10.50
C LEU A 77 20.45 2.79 11.42
N HIS A 78 20.54 3.03 12.72
CA HIS A 78 19.52 2.59 13.68
C HIS A 78 18.14 3.19 13.37
N LYS A 79 18.07 4.49 13.05
CA LYS A 79 16.81 5.14 12.65
C LYS A 79 16.23 4.55 11.35
N VAL A 80 17.09 4.23 10.36
CA VAL A 80 16.65 3.57 9.12
C VAL A 80 16.03 2.21 9.45
N TYR A 81 16.71 1.43 10.29
CA TYR A 81 16.24 0.11 10.71
C TYR A 81 14.88 0.19 11.42
N GLU A 82 14.72 1.08 12.38
CA GLU A 82 13.44 1.28 13.08
C GLU A 82 12.31 1.72 12.13
N GLY A 83 12.59 2.61 11.17
CA GLY A 83 11.63 3.02 10.14
C GLY A 83 11.23 1.85 9.24
N MET A 84 12.19 1.07 8.75
CA MET A 84 11.92 -0.13 7.95
C MET A 84 11.12 -1.17 8.72
N LYS A 85 11.42 -1.37 10.00
CA LYS A 85 10.71 -2.30 10.87
C LYS A 85 9.24 -1.91 11.00
N ARG A 86 8.94 -0.64 11.34
CA ARG A 86 7.56 -0.14 11.45
C ARG A 86 6.80 -0.25 10.12
N PHE A 87 7.44 0.10 9.02
CA PHE A 87 6.84 -0.04 7.68
C PHE A 87 6.52 -1.51 7.35
N GLY A 88 7.43 -2.42 7.73
CA GLY A 88 7.23 -3.86 7.61
C GLY A 88 6.05 -4.36 8.44
N GLU A 89 5.92 -3.90 9.69
CA GLU A 89 4.80 -4.23 10.58
C GLU A 89 3.45 -3.79 10.00
N LEU A 90 3.35 -2.57 9.45
CA LEU A 90 2.14 -2.10 8.76
C LEU A 90 1.81 -2.96 7.52
N THR A 91 2.83 -3.35 6.76
CA THR A 91 2.66 -4.19 5.57
C THR A 91 2.15 -5.58 5.94
N VAL A 92 2.74 -6.21 6.96
CA VAL A 92 2.31 -7.54 7.45
C VAL A 92 0.89 -7.46 7.99
N SER A 93 0.59 -6.45 8.81
CA SER A 93 -0.75 -6.25 9.36
C SER A 93 -1.81 -6.06 8.25
N SER A 94 -1.49 -5.31 7.20
CA SER A 94 -2.37 -5.16 6.03
C SER A 94 -2.65 -6.50 5.34
N CYS A 95 -1.61 -7.32 5.14
CA CYS A 95 -1.77 -8.66 4.56
C CYS A 95 -2.63 -9.56 5.43
N GLU A 96 -2.47 -9.51 6.76
CA GLU A 96 -3.30 -10.27 7.68
C GLU A 96 -4.78 -9.86 7.58
N GLU A 97 -5.09 -8.56 7.55
CA GLU A 97 -6.47 -8.11 7.41
C GLU A 97 -7.08 -8.45 6.05
N LEU A 98 -6.29 -8.38 4.97
CA LEU A 98 -6.72 -8.87 3.65
C LEU A 98 -7.11 -10.36 3.71
N LEU A 99 -6.29 -11.19 4.36
CA LEU A 99 -6.55 -12.63 4.48
C LEU A 99 -7.72 -12.95 5.42
N LYS A 100 -8.00 -12.09 6.41
CA LYS A 100 -9.18 -12.22 7.27
C LYS A 100 -10.47 -11.80 6.57
N ASN A 101 -10.41 -10.95 5.54
CA ASN A 101 -11.58 -10.48 4.80
C ASN A 101 -12.16 -11.58 3.88
N GLN A 102 -12.94 -12.49 4.46
CA GLN A 102 -13.53 -13.63 3.76
C GLN A 102 -14.51 -13.23 2.65
N GLU A 103 -15.21 -12.10 2.81
CA GLU A 103 -16.13 -11.59 1.79
C GLU A 103 -15.36 -11.21 0.52
N LEU A 104 -14.29 -10.42 0.69
CA LEU A 104 -13.43 -10.01 -0.41
C LEU A 104 -12.76 -11.21 -1.07
N LEU A 105 -12.20 -12.15 -0.28
CA LEU A 105 -11.59 -13.36 -0.82
C LEU A 105 -12.58 -14.23 -1.61
N ARG A 106 -13.82 -14.35 -1.14
CA ARG A 106 -14.88 -15.06 -1.85
C ARG A 106 -15.20 -14.36 -3.18
N TYR A 107 -15.37 -13.03 -3.17
CA TYR A 107 -15.57 -12.26 -4.38
C TYR A 107 -14.45 -12.48 -5.41
N LEU A 108 -13.18 -12.42 -4.97
CA LEU A 108 -12.03 -12.65 -5.85
C LEU A 108 -12.04 -14.06 -6.45
N LYS A 109 -12.36 -15.07 -5.64
CA LYS A 109 -12.45 -16.47 -6.09
C LYS A 109 -13.58 -16.70 -7.10
N GLU A 110 -14.74 -16.07 -6.88
CA GLU A 110 -15.93 -16.24 -7.73
C GLU A 110 -15.84 -15.45 -9.04
N SER A 111 -15.11 -14.34 -9.04
CA SER A 111 -14.94 -13.48 -10.22
C SER A 111 -14.13 -14.15 -11.35
N LYS A 112 -13.35 -15.20 -11.05
CA LYS A 112 -12.58 -15.99 -12.03
C LYS A 112 -11.77 -15.13 -13.03
N PHE A 113 -11.14 -14.08 -12.50
CA PHE A 113 -10.16 -13.28 -13.25
C PHE A 113 -9.04 -14.12 -13.84
#